data_AF-A0A7S2AP65-F1
#
_entry.id   AF-A0A7S2AP65-F1
#
_cell.length_a   1.000
_cell.length_b   1.000
_cell.length_c   1.000
_cell.angle_alpha   90.00
_cell.angle_beta   90.00
_cell.angle_gamma   90.00
#
_symmetry.space_group_name_H-M   'P 1'
#
loop_
_entity.id
_entity.type
_entity.pdbx_description
1 polymer ?
#
loop_
_entity_poly.entity_id
_entity_poly.type
_entity_poly.pdbx_seq_one_letter_code
_entity_poly.pdbx_strand_id
1 'polypeptide(L)'
;NFQQRSDLLAHLTKKASKSNSGVLVITVLTSPTPTLSDGTKQRFSCAWNCYYCPNEPGQPRSYLHDEPAVMRANANGFDPVMQFHDRAGTLAYNGHPVDKI
;
A
#
# COMPACT_ATOMS: atom_id res chain seq x y z
N ASN A 1 -27.46 5.10 -18.18
CA ASN A 1 -26.57 5.14 -19.36
C ASN A 1 -25.19 4.66 -18.93
N PHE A 2 -24.96 3.34 -18.92
CA PHE A 2 -23.71 2.73 -18.41
C PHE A 2 -22.56 2.92 -19.40
N GLN A 3 -22.87 2.89 -20.70
CA GLN A 3 -21.93 3.13 -21.81
C GLN A 3 -21.32 4.53 -21.78
N GLN A 4 -22.11 5.55 -21.44
CA GLN A 4 -21.65 6.94 -21.38
C GLN A 4 -20.61 7.18 -20.27
N ARG A 5 -20.53 6.29 -19.26
CA ARG A 5 -19.53 6.36 -18.19
C ARG A 5 -18.22 5.67 -18.55
N SER A 6 -18.24 4.61 -19.37
CA SER A 6 -17.02 3.90 -19.77
C SER A 6 -16.13 4.76 -20.67
N ASP A 7 -16.74 5.51 -21.59
CA ASP A 7 -16.02 6.34 -22.55
C ASP A 7 -15.33 7.53 -21.85
N LEU A 8 -15.99 8.10 -20.83
CA LEU A 8 -15.42 9.15 -20.00
C LEU A 8 -14.22 8.66 -19.19
N LEU A 9 -14.30 7.46 -18.59
CA LEU A 9 -13.20 6.88 -17.83
C LEU A 9 -11.95 6.64 -18.70
N ALA A 10 -12.14 6.25 -19.96
CA ALA A 10 -11.04 6.10 -20.91
C ALA A 10 -10.30 7.43 -21.15
N HIS A 11 -11.02 8.56 -21.21
CA HIS A 11 -10.43 9.88 -21.38
C HIS A 11 -9.81 10.47 -20.09
N LEU A 12 -10.28 10.03 -18.92
CA LEU A 12 -9.74 10.45 -17.62
C LEU A 12 -8.55 9.60 -17.15
N THR A 13 -8.30 8.46 -17.81
CA THR A 13 -7.15 7.60 -17.50
C THR A 13 -5.85 8.32 -17.89
N LYS A 14 -5.10 8.78 -16.89
CA LYS A 14 -3.88 9.58 -17.10
C LYS A 14 -2.77 8.81 -17.81
N LYS A 15 -2.72 7.48 -17.65
CA LYS A 15 -1.76 6.59 -18.31
C LYS A 15 -2.36 5.21 -18.45
N ALA A 16 -2.75 4.83 -19.66
CA ALA A 16 -3.17 3.47 -19.97
C ALA A 16 -1.93 2.56 -20.06
N SER A 17 -1.50 2.01 -18.92
CA SER A 17 -0.44 1.00 -18.87
C SER A 17 -1.05 -0.37 -18.60
N LYS A 18 -0.67 -1.38 -19.37
CA LYS A 18 -0.98 -2.76 -19.00
C LYS A 18 0.06 -3.24 -17.99
N SER A 19 -0.38 -4.00 -17.00
CA SER A 19 0.54 -4.79 -16.18
C SER A 19 1.24 -5.80 -17.07
N ASN A 20 2.56 -5.93 -16.96
CA ASN A 20 3.32 -6.90 -17.75
C ASN A 20 3.00 -8.36 -17.33
N SER A 21 2.56 -8.52 -16.08
CA SER A 21 2.00 -9.75 -15.53
C SER A 21 0.48 -9.64 -15.44
N GLY A 22 -0.23 -10.75 -15.61
CA GLY A 22 -1.68 -10.82 -15.35
C GLY A 22 -2.07 -10.78 -13.86
N VAL A 23 -1.10 -10.54 -12.96
CA VAL A 23 -1.28 -10.46 -11.50
C VAL A 23 -0.80 -9.09 -11.01
N LEU A 24 -1.64 -8.41 -10.22
CA LEU A 24 -1.33 -7.11 -9.63
C LEU A 24 -0.71 -7.26 -8.24
N VAL A 25 0.49 -6.72 -8.03
CA VAL A 25 1.12 -6.72 -6.70
C VAL A 25 0.60 -5.55 -5.86
N ILE A 26 0.02 -5.88 -4.71
CA ILE A 26 -0.41 -4.91 -3.69
C ILE A 26 0.40 -5.12 -2.40
N THR A 27 1.27 -4.16 -2.10
CA THR A 27 2.08 -4.17 -0.87
C THR A 27 1.35 -3.44 0.26
N VAL A 28 1.22 -4.11 1.40
CA VAL A 28 0.71 -3.55 2.66
C VAL A 28 1.79 -3.61 3.73
N LEU A 29 1.82 -2.63 4.62
CA LEU A 29 2.77 -2.55 5.73
C LEU A 29 2.02 -2.64 7.06
N THR A 30 2.61 -3.37 8.00
CA THR A 30 2.16 -3.39 9.40
C THR A 30 2.79 -2.22 10.16
N SER A 31 2.12 -1.78 11.23
CA SER A 31 2.64 -0.68 12.05
C SER A 31 3.96 -1.04 12.73
N PRO A 32 4.81 -0.07 13.08
CA PRO A 32 6.04 -0.31 13.84
C PRO A 32 5.78 -0.93 15.22
N THR A 33 4.63 -0.62 15.81
CA THR A 33 4.22 -1.09 17.14
C THR A 33 2.77 -1.58 17.12
N PRO A 34 2.50 -2.77 16.56
CA PRO A 34 1.14 -3.29 16.48
C PRO A 34 0.62 -3.65 17.87
N THR A 35 -0.69 -3.49 18.06
CA THR A 35 -1.40 -3.98 19.25
C THR A 35 -1.97 -5.35 18.91
N LEU A 36 -1.59 -6.36 19.68
CA LEU A 36 -2.06 -7.73 19.51
C LEU A 36 -3.49 -7.87 20.07
N SER A 37 -4.14 -9.01 19.77
CA SER A 37 -5.53 -9.30 20.19
C SER A 37 -5.74 -9.33 21.71
N ASP A 38 -4.68 -9.57 22.47
CA ASP A 38 -4.63 -9.55 23.94
C ASP A 38 -4.42 -8.13 24.51
N GLY A 39 -4.28 -7.11 23.66
CA GLY A 39 -3.99 -5.73 24.04
C GLY A 39 -2.49 -5.43 24.22
N THR A 40 -1.62 -6.42 24.03
CA THR A 40 -0.17 -6.23 24.17
C THR A 40 0.36 -5.40 23.00
N LYS A 41 1.07 -4.31 23.30
CA LYS A 41 1.79 -3.52 22.29
C LYS A 41 3.16 -4.13 22.01
N GLN A 42 3.37 -4.66 20.81
CA GLN A 42 4.70 -5.06 20.37
C GLN A 42 5.57 -3.81 20.19
N ARG A 43 6.74 -3.77 20.84
CA ARG A 43 7.60 -2.58 20.86
C ARG A 43 8.63 -2.51 19.73
N PHE A 44 8.90 -3.62 19.05
CA PHE A 44 9.96 -3.68 18.03
C PHE A 44 9.84 -4.94 17.16
N SER A 45 10.09 -4.84 15.86
CA SER A 45 9.94 -5.96 14.90
C SER A 45 11.19 -6.83 14.75
N CYS A 46 12.38 -6.28 15.01
CA CYS A 46 13.64 -7.03 14.86
C CYS A 46 14.16 -7.48 16.24
N ALA A 47 14.75 -8.66 16.38
CA ALA A 47 15.37 -9.04 17.65
C ALA A 47 16.64 -8.22 17.96
N TRP A 48 17.28 -7.67 16.91
CA TRP A 48 18.59 -7.06 16.98
C TRP A 48 18.62 -5.67 16.33
N ASN A 49 19.48 -4.80 16.84
CA ASN A 49 19.69 -3.47 16.25
C ASN A 49 20.78 -3.51 15.17
N CYS A 50 20.47 -4.11 14.01
CA CYS A 50 21.41 -4.21 12.88
C CYS A 50 21.87 -2.82 12.39
N TYR A 51 23.19 -2.59 12.35
CA TYR A 51 23.78 -1.30 11.96
C TYR A 51 23.31 -0.79 10.59
N TYR A 52 23.09 -1.70 9.63
CA TYR A 52 22.70 -1.33 8.26
C TYR A 52 21.21 -1.07 8.08
N CYS A 53 20.37 -1.53 9.01
CA CYS A 53 18.92 -1.36 8.88
C CYS A 53 18.52 0.03 9.40
N PRO A 54 17.95 0.92 8.56
CA PRO A 54 17.48 2.22 9.03
C PRO A 54 16.41 2.06 10.12
N ASN A 55 16.40 3.03 11.03
CA ASN A 55 15.52 3.06 12.19
C ASN A 55 14.84 4.43 12.31
N GLU A 56 14.08 4.78 11.27
CA GLU A 56 13.39 6.06 11.21
C GLU A 56 12.21 6.11 12.19
N PRO A 57 12.03 7.19 12.98
CA PRO A 57 10.95 7.29 13.95
C PRO A 57 9.56 7.12 13.31
N GLY A 58 8.72 6.29 13.95
CA GLY A 58 7.36 6.03 13.48
C GLY A 58 7.25 5.10 12.27
N GLN A 59 8.37 4.59 11.75
CA GLN A 59 8.38 3.64 10.64
C GLN A 59 8.79 2.23 11.10
N PRO A 60 8.29 1.18 10.45
CA PRO A 60 8.79 -0.17 10.67
C PRO A 60 10.30 -0.24 10.40
N ARG A 61 11.00 -1.13 11.10
CA ARG A 61 12.45 -1.29 10.91
C ARG A 61 12.77 -1.56 9.44
N SER A 62 13.83 -0.94 8.93
CA SER A 62 14.31 -1.02 7.55
C SER A 62 13.54 -0.20 6.50
N TYR A 63 12.46 0.49 6.87
CA TYR A 63 11.69 1.33 5.95
C TYR A 63 11.98 2.82 6.16
N LEU A 64 11.79 3.61 5.10
CA LEU A 64 11.96 5.06 5.11
C LEU A 64 10.63 5.78 4.83
N HIS A 65 10.38 6.90 5.50
CA HIS A 65 9.10 7.61 5.47
C HIS A 65 8.59 7.92 4.06
N ASP A 66 9.48 8.35 3.17
CA ASP A 66 9.15 8.83 1.82
C ASP A 66 9.02 7.71 0.77
N GLU A 67 9.14 6.44 1.17
CA GLU A 67 8.92 5.33 0.26
C GLU A 67 7.44 5.22 -0.12
N PRO A 68 7.08 4.94 -1.38
CA PRO A 68 5.68 4.97 -1.83
C PRO A 68 4.72 4.05 -1.08
N ALA A 69 5.22 2.91 -0.57
CA ALA A 69 4.41 2.00 0.23
C ALA A 69 4.26 2.49 1.67
N VAL A 70 5.30 3.11 2.22
CA VAL A 70 5.35 3.65 3.57
C VAL A 70 4.47 4.90 3.69
N MET A 71 4.56 5.83 2.73
CA MET A 71 3.67 7.00 2.71
C MET A 71 2.19 6.62 2.71
N ARG A 72 1.82 5.59 1.93
CA ARG A 72 0.45 5.06 1.92
C ARG A 72 0.08 4.42 3.26
N ALA A 73 0.99 3.69 3.88
CA ALA A 73 0.76 3.10 5.19
C ALA A 73 0.54 4.19 6.26
N ASN A 74 1.37 5.22 6.27
CA ASN A 74 1.23 6.39 7.15
C ASN A 74 -0.11 7.11 6.94
N ALA A 75 -0.49 7.37 5.68
CA ALA A 75 -1.76 8.02 5.33
C ALA A 75 -2.99 7.21 5.76
N ASN A 76 -2.88 5.87 5.79
CA ASN A 76 -3.96 4.96 6.17
C ASN A 76 -3.83 4.45 7.62
N GLY A 77 -2.94 5.02 8.45
CA GLY A 77 -2.75 4.59 9.84
C GLY A 77 -2.33 3.13 10.00
N PHE A 78 -1.65 2.56 9.00
CA PHE A 78 -1.26 1.15 8.92
C PHE A 78 -2.44 0.15 8.91
N ASP A 79 -3.67 0.60 8.61
CA ASP A 79 -4.79 -0.32 8.41
C ASP A 79 -4.61 -1.11 7.10
N PRO A 80 -4.62 -2.46 7.13
CA PRO A 80 -4.33 -3.26 5.95
C PRO A 80 -5.44 -3.19 4.89
N VAL A 81 -6.70 -3.03 5.30
CA VAL A 81 -7.85 -2.97 4.40
C VAL A 81 -7.84 -1.65 3.63
N MET A 82 -7.60 -0.54 4.34
CA MET A 82 -7.50 0.79 3.75
C MET A 82 -6.29 0.90 2.81
N GLN A 83 -5.12 0.38 3.22
CA GLN A 83 -3.94 0.34 2.34
C GLN A 83 -4.19 -0.45 1.05
N PHE A 84 -4.90 -1.57 1.16
CA PHE A 84 -5.27 -2.39 -0.01
C PHE A 84 -6.19 -1.61 -0.94
N HIS A 85 -7.28 -1.03 -0.41
CA HIS A 85 -8.24 -0.28 -1.21
C HIS A 85 -7.62 0.94 -1.90
N ASP A 86 -6.75 1.68 -1.20
CA ASP A 86 -6.05 2.83 -1.78
C ASP A 86 -5.14 2.42 -2.95
N ARG A 87 -4.38 1.33 -2.78
CA ARG A 87 -3.50 0.83 -3.84
C ARG A 87 -4.28 0.23 -5.02
N ALA A 88 -5.30 -0.57 -4.74
CA ALA A 88 -6.20 -1.15 -5.74
C ALA A 88 -6.91 -0.06 -6.54
N GLY A 89 -7.47 0.95 -5.86
CA GLY A 89 -8.12 2.10 -6.49
C GLY A 89 -7.16 2.87 -7.39
N THR A 90 -5.95 3.16 -6.90
CA THR A 90 -4.90 3.81 -7.71
C THR A 90 -4.57 3.01 -8.97
N LEU A 91 -4.49 1.68 -8.89
CA LEU A 91 -4.27 0.81 -10.06
C LEU A 91 -5.46 0.86 -11.03
N ALA A 92 -6.68 0.78 -10.53
CA ALA A 92 -7.90 0.88 -11.33
C ALA A 92 -8.00 2.23 -12.06
N TYR A 93 -7.72 3.34 -11.38
CA TYR A 93 -7.71 4.69 -11.98
C TYR A 93 -6.60 4.87 -13.02
N ASN A 94 -5.52 4.09 -12.91
CA ASN A 94 -4.46 4.00 -13.92
C ASN A 94 -4.78 2.96 -15.02
N GLY A 95 -6.01 2.45 -15.09
CA GLY A 95 -6.46 1.55 -16.15
C GLY A 95 -6.00 0.10 -16.00
N HIS A 96 -5.48 -0.31 -14.83
CA HIS A 96 -5.17 -1.71 -14.56
C HIS A 96 -6.44 -2.46 -14.14
N PRO A 97 -6.75 -3.63 -14.74
CA PRO A 97 -7.86 -4.47 -14.29
C PRO A 97 -7.50 -5.10 -12.94
N VAL A 98 -8.28 -4.80 -11.90
CA VAL A 98 -8.07 -5.30 -10.54
C VAL A 98 -8.89 -6.56 -10.32
N ASP A 99 -8.60 -7.59 -11.10
CA ASP A 99 -9.30 -8.89 -11.06
C ASP A 99 -8.44 -10.01 -10.46
N LYS A 100 -7.11 -9.90 -10.54
CA LYS A 100 -6.14 -10.86 -9.99
C LYS A 100 -5.03 -10.13 -9.25
N ILE A 101 -4.86 -10.45 -7.98
CA ILE A 101 -3.97 -9.78 -7.03
C ILE A 101 -3.14 -10.84 -6.33
#